data_AF-X1HRG0-F1
#
_entry.id   AF-X1HRG0-F1
#
_cell.length_a   1.000
_cell.length_b   1.000
_cell.length_c   1.000
_cell.angle_alpha   90.00
_cell.angle_beta   90.00
_cell.angle_gamma   90.00
#
_symmetry.space_group_name_H-M   'P 1'
#
loop_
_entity.id
_entity.type
_entity.pdbx_description
1 polymer ?
#
loop_
_entity_poly.entity_id
_entity_poly.type
_entity_poly.pdbx_seq_one_letter_code
_entity_poly.pdbx_strand_id
1 'polypeptide(L)'
;MSAIFYKVIFKGAKGDKNELRSLTFKSIISDKPINIPSQYFSSLKILSQKRQNVINFQNIREVIKSGDVAINYNFNYYIVILYTYLSDGNKKGFLIGNVKKLGDILIGIWPFNQPYTQLTSDLFLEELDVLISSENFKNISVIYS
;
A
#
# COMPACT_ATOMS: atom_id res chain seq x y z
N MET A 1 15.76 -11.52 13.68
CA MET A 1 14.30 -11.37 13.52
C MET A 1 13.91 -11.92 12.17
N SER A 2 12.94 -12.83 12.12
CA SER A 2 12.32 -13.30 10.87
C SER A 2 11.63 -12.11 10.19
N ALA A 3 11.89 -11.92 8.90
CA ALA A 3 11.19 -10.89 8.13
C ALA A 3 9.78 -11.38 7.80
N ILE A 4 8.78 -10.53 8.04
CA ILE A 4 7.39 -10.80 7.69
C ILE A 4 7.11 -10.16 6.34
N PHE A 5 6.42 -10.89 5.47
CA PHE A 5 6.06 -10.46 4.14
C PHE A 5 4.55 -10.62 3.88
N TYR A 6 4.01 -9.73 3.07
CA TYR A 6 2.63 -9.79 2.59
C TYR A 6 2.64 -9.90 1.07
N LYS A 7 2.21 -11.04 0.53
CA LYS A 7 2.00 -11.23 -0.90
C LYS A 7 0.57 -10.84 -1.24
N VAL A 8 0.41 -9.73 -1.94
CA VAL A 8 -0.89 -9.26 -2.46
C VAL A 8 -1.09 -9.84 -3.85
N ILE A 9 -2.19 -10.55 -4.05
CA ILE A 9 -2.55 -11.19 -5.31
C ILE A 9 -3.73 -10.44 -5.92
N PHE A 10 -3.62 -10.11 -7.20
CA PHE A 10 -4.62 -9.33 -7.93
C PHE A 10 -5.51 -10.21 -8.81
N LYS A 11 -6.75 -9.78 -9.07
CA LYS A 11 -7.64 -10.43 -10.03
C LYS A 11 -7.07 -10.22 -11.44
N GLY A 12 -6.97 -11.30 -12.21
CA GLY A 12 -6.54 -11.25 -13.62
C GLY A 12 -7.65 -10.70 -14.52
N ALA A 13 -7.29 -10.25 -15.72
CA ALA A 13 -8.30 -9.87 -16.72
C ALA A 13 -9.05 -11.12 -17.22
N LYS A 14 -10.34 -10.97 -17.56
CA LYS A 14 -11.10 -12.06 -18.20
C LYS A 14 -10.37 -12.50 -19.49
N GLY A 15 -9.84 -13.72 -19.50
CA GLY A 15 -9.08 -14.28 -20.63
C GLY A 15 -7.61 -14.58 -20.32
N ASP A 16 -7.05 -14.04 -19.24
CA ASP A 16 -5.69 -14.38 -18.79
C ASP A 16 -5.71 -15.76 -18.14
N LYS A 17 -5.35 -16.79 -18.91
CA LYS A 17 -5.42 -18.18 -18.46
C LYS A 17 -4.37 -18.58 -17.42
N ASN A 18 -3.35 -17.78 -17.07
CA ASN A 18 -2.32 -18.27 -16.13
C ASN A 18 -1.39 -17.25 -15.42
N GLU A 19 -1.65 -15.94 -15.42
CA GLU A 19 -0.78 -15.01 -14.68
C GLU A 19 -1.50 -14.39 -13.47
N LEU A 20 -1.40 -15.07 -12.32
CA LEU A 20 -1.65 -14.42 -11.03
C LEU A 20 -0.60 -13.30 -10.85
N ARG A 21 -0.99 -12.06 -11.12
CA ARG A 21 -0.14 -10.90 -10.82
C ARG A 21 -0.11 -10.71 -9.32
N SER A 22 1.09 -10.56 -8.76
CA SER A 22 1.27 -10.34 -7.33
C SER A 22 2.38 -9.36 -7.03
N LEU A 23 2.26 -8.67 -5.90
CA LEU A 23 3.31 -7.83 -5.33
C LEU A 23 3.60 -8.28 -3.90
N THR A 24 4.88 -8.32 -3.55
CA THR A 24 5.32 -8.72 -2.20
C THR A 24 5.79 -7.50 -1.42
N PHE A 25 5.10 -7.20 -0.33
CA PHE A 25 5.40 -6.11 0.58
C PHE A 25 6.18 -6.64 1.77
N LYS A 26 7.18 -5.90 2.22
CA LYS A 26 7.86 -6.15 3.49
C LYS A 26 7.05 -5.55 4.62
N SER A 27 6.82 -6.30 5.70
CA SER A 27 6.12 -5.79 6.87
C SER A 27 6.87 -4.64 7.50
N ILE A 28 6.12 -3.67 8.02
CA ILE A 28 6.67 -2.66 8.92
C ILE A 28 6.71 -3.23 10.32
N ILE A 29 7.83 -3.03 11.01
CA ILE A 29 7.99 -3.37 12.43
C ILE A 29 7.95 -2.03 13.18
N SER A 30 6.89 -1.82 13.94
CA SER A 30 6.73 -0.64 14.79
C SER A 30 6.05 -1.03 16.09
N ASP A 31 6.41 -0.39 17.19
CA ASP A 31 5.85 -0.64 18.52
C ASP A 31 4.37 -0.26 18.60
N LYS A 32 3.92 0.67 17.74
CA LYS A 32 2.52 1.12 17.65
C LYS A 32 2.02 1.02 16.21
N PRO A 33 0.73 0.70 16.01
CA PRO A 33 0.13 0.77 14.67
C PRO A 33 0.24 2.18 14.09
N ILE A 34 0.69 2.26 12.83
CA ILE A 34 0.75 3.52 12.07
C ILE A 34 -0.61 3.68 11.39
N ASN A 35 -1.49 4.48 12.00
CA ASN A 35 -2.82 4.75 11.45
C ASN A 35 -2.71 5.67 10.24
N ILE A 36 -3.43 5.33 9.16
CA ILE A 36 -3.57 6.15 7.97
C ILE A 36 -4.95 6.83 8.00
N PRO A 37 -5.02 8.15 8.23
CA PRO A 37 -6.27 8.91 8.19
C PRO A 37 -7.07 8.72 6.88
N SER A 38 -8.38 8.57 7.01
CA SER A 38 -9.29 8.38 5.85
C SER A 38 -9.30 9.56 4.86
N GLN A 39 -8.83 10.73 5.29
CA GLN A 39 -8.67 11.92 4.46
C GLN A 39 -7.73 11.66 3.26
N TYR A 40 -6.70 10.82 3.41
CA TYR A 40 -5.77 10.48 2.31
C TYR A 40 -6.50 9.77 1.17
N PHE A 41 -7.31 8.76 1.50
CA PHE A 41 -8.08 8.01 0.49
C PHE A 41 -9.15 8.89 -0.15
N SER A 42 -9.78 9.77 0.63
CA SER A 42 -10.78 10.72 0.13
C SER A 42 -10.16 11.72 -0.85
N SER A 43 -8.98 12.27 -0.52
CA SER A 43 -8.22 13.17 -1.40
C SER A 43 -7.81 12.47 -2.69
N LEU A 44 -7.29 11.24 -2.62
CA LEU A 44 -6.91 10.46 -3.81
C LEU A 44 -8.12 10.12 -4.69
N LYS A 45 -9.29 9.90 -4.09
CA LYS A 45 -10.55 9.73 -4.81
C LYS A 45 -10.96 10.98 -5.58
N ILE A 46 -10.83 12.15 -4.95
CA ILE A 46 -11.11 13.42 -5.62
C ILE A 46 -10.08 13.67 -6.74
N LEU A 47 -8.80 13.37 -6.50
CA LEU A 47 -7.76 13.55 -7.51
C LEU A 47 -7.98 12.65 -8.74
N SER A 48 -8.41 11.40 -8.57
CA SER A 48 -8.69 10.52 -9.72
C SER A 48 -9.82 11.01 -10.62
N GLN A 49 -10.73 11.83 -10.09
CA GLN A 49 -11.80 12.44 -10.88
C GLN A 49 -11.30 13.63 -11.72
N LYS A 50 -10.19 14.24 -11.31
CA LYS A 50 -9.64 15.47 -11.93
C LYS A 50 -8.41 15.20 -12.79
N ARG A 51 -7.64 14.14 -12.48
CA ARG A 51 -6.33 13.85 -13.06
C ARG A 51 -6.30 12.43 -13.59
N GLN A 52 -5.98 12.25 -14.87
CA GLN A 52 -5.79 10.93 -15.50
C GLN A 52 -4.65 10.11 -14.86
N ASN A 53 -3.73 10.80 -14.19
CA ASN A 53 -2.56 10.25 -13.53
C ASN A 53 -2.86 9.51 -12.21
N VAL A 54 -4.09 9.61 -11.70
CA VAL A 54 -4.53 8.95 -10.47
C VAL A 54 -5.68 8.01 -10.81
N ILE A 55 -5.50 6.72 -10.54
CA ILE A 55 -6.49 5.69 -10.84
C ILE A 55 -6.91 4.95 -9.58
N ASN A 56 -8.20 4.69 -9.46
CA ASN A 56 -8.80 4.00 -8.32
C ASN A 56 -9.64 2.83 -8.82
N PHE A 57 -9.36 1.63 -8.36
CA PHE A 57 -10.07 0.43 -8.82
C PHE A 57 -10.04 -0.71 -7.80
N GLN A 58 -10.98 -1.64 -7.91
CA GLN A 58 -11.06 -2.83 -7.04
C GLN A 58 -10.45 -4.03 -7.77
N ASN A 59 -9.31 -4.52 -7.28
CA ASN A 59 -8.61 -5.63 -7.92
C ASN A 59 -7.79 -6.52 -6.99
N ILE A 60 -7.77 -6.28 -5.68
CA ILE A 60 -7.12 -7.22 -4.75
C ILE A 60 -8.01 -8.45 -4.63
N ARG A 61 -7.44 -9.63 -4.86
CA ARG A 61 -8.11 -10.92 -4.68
C ARG A 61 -7.90 -11.44 -3.28
N GLU A 62 -6.64 -11.46 -2.84
CA GLU A 62 -6.23 -12.01 -1.57
C GLU A 62 -4.89 -11.41 -1.12
N VAL A 63 -4.63 -11.45 0.19
CA VAL A 63 -3.35 -11.08 0.78
C VAL A 63 -2.88 -12.25 1.64
N ILE A 64 -1.75 -12.83 1.24
CA ILE A 64 -1.13 -13.96 1.93
C ILE A 64 0.02 -13.42 2.79
N LYS A 65 -0.04 -13.67 4.10
CA LYS A 65 1.00 -13.32 5.04
C LYS A 65 1.98 -14.49 5.22
N SER A 66 3.28 -14.21 5.16
CA SER A 66 4.36 -15.18 5.35
C SER A 66 5.36 -14.70 6.38
N GLY A 67 5.86 -15.62 7.21
CA GLY A 67 6.78 -15.33 8.32
C GLY A 67 6.12 -15.45 9.69
N ASP A 68 6.96 -15.56 10.72
CA ASP A 68 6.53 -15.83 12.10
C ASP A 68 6.25 -14.52 12.85
N VAL A 69 5.12 -14.41 13.55
CA VAL A 69 4.64 -13.14 14.11
C VAL A 69 4.10 -13.30 15.52
N ALA A 70 4.53 -12.41 16.42
CA ALA A 70 3.97 -12.27 17.77
C ALA A 70 2.56 -11.63 17.81
N ILE A 71 2.12 -10.98 16.74
CA ILE A 71 0.85 -10.23 16.63
C ILE A 71 0.09 -10.66 15.36
N ASN A 72 -1.15 -11.12 15.55
CA ASN A 72 -2.03 -11.54 14.46
C ASN A 72 -3.29 -10.67 14.43
N TYR A 73 -3.32 -9.68 13.53
CA TYR A 73 -4.50 -8.88 13.27
C TYR A 73 -5.44 -9.58 12.29
N ASN A 74 -6.74 -9.51 12.55
CA ASN A 74 -7.77 -9.84 11.58
C ASN A 74 -8.13 -8.59 10.78
N PHE A 75 -7.85 -8.62 9.48
CA PHE A 75 -8.10 -7.49 8.58
C PHE A 75 -9.45 -7.62 7.89
N ASN A 76 -10.23 -6.53 7.87
CA ASN A 76 -11.54 -6.49 7.21
C ASN A 76 -11.41 -6.32 5.69
N TYR A 77 -10.46 -5.48 5.26
CA TYR A 77 -10.14 -5.21 3.85
C TYR A 77 -8.70 -4.72 3.73
N TYR A 78 -8.22 -4.65 2.50
CA TYR A 78 -6.88 -4.16 2.17
C TYR A 78 -6.93 -3.05 1.13
N ILE A 79 -5.98 -2.13 1.25
CA ILE A 79 -5.74 -1.07 0.28
C ILE A 79 -4.27 -1.11 -0.10
N VAL A 80 -3.98 -1.06 -1.40
CA VAL A 80 -2.64 -0.86 -1.93
C VAL A 80 -2.57 0.52 -2.57
N ILE A 81 -1.54 1.30 -2.22
CA ILE A 81 -1.18 2.54 -2.93
C ILE A 81 0.13 2.26 -3.67
N LEU A 82 0.17 2.48 -4.98
CA LEU A 82 1.38 2.43 -5.79
C LEU A 82 1.61 3.79 -6.45
N TYR A 83 2.87 4.20 -6.57
CA TYR A 83 3.23 5.46 -7.22
C TYR A 83 4.64 5.41 -7.79
N THR A 84 4.91 6.29 -8.74
CA THR A 84 6.22 6.46 -9.37
C THR A 84 6.70 7.89 -9.20
N TYR A 85 7.91 8.09 -8.70
CA TYR A 85 8.53 9.42 -8.67
C TYR A 85 8.84 9.90 -10.08
N LEU A 86 8.56 11.18 -10.37
CA LEU A 86 8.94 11.79 -11.65
C LEU A 86 10.44 12.03 -11.78
N SER A 87 11.11 12.32 -10.66
CA SER A 87 12.53 12.69 -10.62
C SER A 87 13.46 11.59 -11.13
N ASP A 88 13.22 10.35 -10.73
CA ASP A 88 14.11 9.21 -10.98
C ASP A 88 13.38 7.96 -11.52
N GLY A 89 12.05 8.00 -11.64
CA GLY A 89 11.25 6.86 -12.08
C GLY A 89 11.12 5.75 -11.04
N ASN A 90 11.58 5.96 -9.80
CA ASN A 90 11.50 4.96 -8.75
C ASN A 90 10.04 4.69 -8.39
N LYS A 91 9.72 3.40 -8.29
CA LYS A 91 8.38 2.94 -7.94
C LYS A 91 8.35 2.54 -6.48
N LYS A 92 7.31 2.96 -5.78
CA LYS A 92 7.06 2.62 -4.39
C LYS A 92 5.61 2.25 -4.18
N GLY A 93 5.34 1.67 -3.01
CA GLY A 93 3.99 1.40 -2.61
C GLY A 93 3.82 1.09 -1.13
N PHE A 94 2.58 1.25 -0.71
CA PHE A 94 2.09 0.98 0.63
C PHE A 94 1.02 -0.10 0.60
N LEU A 95 1.08 -1.00 1.57
CA LEU A 95 0.00 -1.92 1.90
C LEU A 95 -0.61 -1.48 3.21
N ILE A 96 -1.91 -1.17 3.16
CA ILE A 96 -2.74 -0.79 4.29
C ILE A 96 -3.73 -1.91 4.55
N GLY A 97 -3.89 -2.29 5.81
CA GLY A 97 -4.91 -3.23 6.26
C GLY A 97 -5.86 -2.54 7.22
N ASN A 98 -7.16 -2.75 7.07
CA ASN A 98 -8.14 -2.25 8.03
C ASN A 98 -8.34 -3.23 9.18
N VAL A 99 -8.17 -2.78 10.41
CA VAL A 99 -8.43 -3.59 11.61
C VAL A 99 -9.62 -2.99 12.35
N LYS A 100 -10.59 -3.85 12.72
CA LYS A 100 -11.78 -3.43 13.47
C LYS A 100 -11.37 -2.64 14.72
N LYS A 101 -11.96 -1.45 14.92
CA LYS A 101 -11.68 -0.48 16.01
C LYS A 101 -10.35 0.28 15.92
N LEU A 102 -9.36 -0.17 15.15
CA LEU A 102 -8.11 0.59 14.93
C LEU A 102 -8.16 1.41 13.64
N GLY A 103 -8.99 1.00 12.67
CA GLY A 103 -9.09 1.66 11.38
C GLY A 103 -8.03 1.17 10.41
N ASP A 104 -7.68 2.03 9.46
CA ASP A 104 -6.71 1.75 8.41
C ASP A 104 -5.29 1.90 8.95
N ILE A 105 -4.51 0.81 8.94
CA ILE A 105 -3.14 0.80 9.43
C ILE A 105 -2.16 0.41 8.33
N LEU A 106 -1.01 1.07 8.31
CA LEU A 106 0.09 0.73 7.41
C LEU A 106 0.75 -0.57 7.89
N ILE A 107 0.74 -1.60 7.03
CA ILE A 107 1.24 -2.93 7.38
C ILE A 107 2.42 -3.38 6.51
N GLY A 108 2.64 -2.76 5.35
CA GLY A 108 3.76 -3.13 4.50
C GLY A 108 4.18 -2.08 3.49
N ILE A 109 5.42 -2.22 3.01
CA ILE A 109 6.06 -1.36 2.02
C ILE A 109 6.58 -2.16 0.83
N TRP A 110 6.56 -1.54 -0.34
CA TRP A 110 7.08 -2.11 -1.59
C TRP A 110 7.98 -1.08 -2.29
N PRO A 111 9.09 -1.51 -2.92
CA PRO A 111 9.57 -2.89 -3.04
C PRO A 111 10.25 -3.43 -1.77
N PHE A 112 10.13 -4.73 -1.53
CA PHE A 112 10.56 -5.37 -0.27
C PHE A 112 12.07 -5.42 -0.04
N ASN A 113 12.87 -5.18 -1.10
CA ASN A 113 14.32 -5.35 -1.13
C ASN A 113 15.10 -4.07 -0.78
N GLN A 114 14.43 -2.98 -0.41
CA GLN A 114 15.13 -1.75 -0.04
C GLN A 114 15.71 -1.82 1.39
N PRO A 115 16.97 -1.40 1.59
CA PRO A 115 17.59 -1.32 2.90
C PRO A 115 16.97 -0.12 3.64
N TYR A 116 16.08 -0.38 4.59
CA TYR A 116 15.46 0.68 5.38
C TYR A 116 16.01 0.69 6.80
N THR A 117 16.80 1.72 7.10
CA THR A 117 17.19 2.14 8.44
C THR A 117 16.09 3.05 9.00
N GLN A 118 15.44 2.63 10.08
CA GLN A 118 14.48 3.39 10.91
C GLN A 118 13.34 4.10 10.18
N LEU A 119 12.24 3.38 9.97
CA LEU A 119 11.00 3.93 9.43
C LEU A 119 10.13 4.45 10.60
N THR A 120 9.93 5.76 10.69
CA THR A 120 9.01 6.39 11.66
C THR A 120 7.63 6.57 11.05
N SER A 121 6.60 6.69 11.90
CA SER A 121 5.24 7.00 11.47
C SER A 121 5.18 8.31 10.66
N ASP A 122 5.91 9.33 11.13
CA ASP A 122 5.88 10.68 10.55
C ASP A 122 6.38 10.67 9.11
N LEU A 123 7.44 9.91 8.81
CA LEU A 123 7.99 9.81 7.46
C LEU A 123 6.97 9.27 6.45
N PHE A 124 6.15 8.30 6.84
CA PHE A 124 5.10 7.77 5.96
C PHE A 124 3.94 8.75 5.76
N LEU A 125 3.58 9.48 6.81
CA LEU A 125 2.50 10.47 6.73
C LEU A 125 2.93 11.66 5.87
N GLU A 126 4.17 12.14 6.02
CA GLU A 126 4.76 13.16 5.14
C GLU A 126 4.78 12.69 3.68
N GLU A 127 5.18 11.43 3.42
CA GLU A 127 5.19 10.90 2.05
C GLU A 127 3.77 10.83 1.46
N LEU A 128 2.76 10.51 2.27
CA LEU A 128 1.35 10.55 1.86
C LEU A 128 0.85 11.98 1.63
N ASP A 129 1.24 12.95 2.46
CA ASP A 129 0.91 14.37 2.29
C ASP A 129 1.47 14.91 0.97
N VAL A 130 2.74 14.61 0.67
CA VAL A 130 3.36 14.97 -0.61
C VAL A 130 2.63 14.29 -1.77
N LEU A 131 2.23 13.03 -1.61
CA LEU A 131 1.52 12.26 -2.63
C LEU A 131 0.14 12.84 -2.97
N ILE A 132 -0.59 13.41 -2.00
CA ILE A 132 -1.90 14.05 -2.26
C ILE A 132 -1.79 15.53 -2.68
N SER A 133 -0.66 16.18 -2.46
CA SER A 133 -0.48 17.62 -2.73
C SER A 133 0.33 17.92 -3.98
N SER A 134 1.21 17.03 -4.40
CA SER A 134 2.22 17.30 -5.42
C SER A 134 1.93 16.68 -6.79
N GLU A 135 2.45 17.31 -7.84
CA GLU A 135 2.51 16.75 -9.20
C GLU A 135 3.81 15.96 -9.43
N ASN A 136 4.64 15.78 -8.39
CA ASN A 136 5.93 15.07 -8.45
C ASN A 136 5.84 13.56 -8.70
N PHE A 137 4.62 13.02 -8.83
CA PHE A 137 4.39 11.59 -9.02
C PHE A 137 3.61 11.31 -10.29
N LYS A 138 3.90 10.16 -10.91
CA LYS A 138 3.07 9.57 -11.96
C LYS A 138 2.54 8.19 -11.60
N ASN A 139 1.48 7.78 -12.29
CA ASN A 139 0.83 6.48 -12.19
C ASN A 139 0.42 6.14 -10.75
N ILE A 140 -0.21 7.10 -10.06
CA ILE A 140 -0.71 6.88 -8.71
C ILE A 140 -1.90 5.94 -8.80
N SER A 141 -1.80 4.77 -8.19
CA SER A 141 -2.83 3.74 -8.22
C SER A 141 -3.28 3.40 -6.82
N VAL A 142 -4.57 3.55 -6.52
CA VAL A 142 -5.18 3.07 -5.29
C VAL A 142 -6.05 1.85 -5.61
N ILE A 143 -5.66 0.71 -5.05
CA ILE A 143 -6.23 -0.59 -5.36
C ILE A 143 -6.89 -1.16 -4.12
N TYR A 144 -8.18 -1.45 -4.21
CA TYR A 144 -8.98 -1.99 -3.12
C TYR A 144 -9.24 -3.50 -3.31
N SER A 145 -9.51 -4.22 -2.22
CA SER A 145 -10.04 -5.60 -2.21
C SER A 145 -11.48 -5.69 -2.69
#